data_AF-A0A2J7ZVF1-F1
#
_entry.id   AF-A0A2J7ZVF1-F1
#
_cell.length_a   1.000
_cell.length_b   1.000
_cell.length_c   1.000
_cell.angle_alpha   90.00
_cell.angle_beta   90.00
_cell.angle_gamma   90.00
#
_symmetry.space_group_name_H-M   'P 1'
#
loop_
_entity.id
_entity.type
_entity.pdbx_description
1 polymer ?
#
loop_
_entity_poly.entity_id
_entity_poly.type
_entity_poly.pdbx_seq_one_letter_code
_entity_poly.pdbx_strand_id
1 'polypeptide(L)'
;MAPLGAGNYPSWAASAQARLQSKGLWSAVAAPITDAGRAADEKARGMLVLMAGDDHANEMINEQTAVEVWSKLEQKYVLKTMARQIALEEEIGQLRMDEGEPIQKYFDRGLGLERSLKLAGVSLRPGLRQVGQVRDFITMKSKRLKMQDKENSSQYSVI
;
A
#
# COMPACT_ATOMS: atom_id res chain seq x y z
N MET A 1 6.98 -8.45 0.06
CA MET A 1 5.70 -7.93 -0.46
C MET A 1 4.63 -8.31 0.55
N ALA A 2 3.59 -7.50 0.73
CA ALA A 2 2.44 -7.89 1.55
C ALA A 2 1.64 -9.01 0.85
N PRO A 3 0.98 -9.92 1.59
CA PRO A 3 0.04 -10.89 1.01
C PRO A 3 -1.06 -10.20 0.20
N LEU A 4 -1.61 -10.89 -0.80
CA LEU A 4 -2.71 -10.36 -1.60
C LEU A 4 -3.98 -10.29 -0.76
N GLY A 5 -4.67 -9.14 -0.82
CA GLY A 5 -5.90 -8.87 -0.11
C GLY A 5 -6.84 -7.96 -0.89
N ALA A 6 -8.02 -7.72 -0.33
CA ALA A 6 -9.11 -7.03 -1.01
C ALA A 6 -8.79 -5.59 -1.45
N GLY A 7 -7.78 -4.94 -0.87
CA GLY A 7 -7.49 -3.52 -1.06
C GLY A 7 -6.09 -3.19 -1.55
N ASN A 8 -5.30 -4.18 -1.99
CA ASN A 8 -3.89 -3.95 -2.34
C ASN A 8 -3.47 -4.55 -3.69
N TYR A 9 -4.42 -4.94 -4.54
CA TYR A 9 -4.11 -5.59 -5.81
C TYR A 9 -3.13 -4.80 -6.68
N PRO A 10 -3.26 -3.46 -6.87
CA PRO A 10 -2.32 -2.71 -7.70
C PRO A 10 -0.87 -2.78 -7.20
N SER A 11 -0.66 -2.62 -5.89
CA SER A 11 0.68 -2.73 -5.28
C SER A 11 1.22 -4.15 -5.31
N TRP A 12 0.36 -5.14 -5.09
CA TRP A 12 0.72 -6.56 -5.19
C TRP A 12 1.09 -6.92 -6.63
N ALA A 13 0.28 -6.54 -7.61
CA ALA A 13 0.46 -6.83 -9.03
C ALA A 13 1.75 -6.21 -9.55
N ALA A 14 2.03 -4.93 -9.22
CA ALA A 14 3.29 -4.28 -9.57
C ALA A 14 4.51 -5.04 -9.00
N SER A 15 4.42 -5.47 -7.74
CA SER A 15 5.48 -6.24 -7.08
C SER A 15 5.65 -7.65 -7.67
N ALA A 16 4.54 -8.33 -7.99
CA ALA A 16 4.53 -9.66 -8.59
C ALA A 16 5.10 -9.64 -10.02
N GLN A 17 4.68 -8.67 -10.83
CA GLN A 17 5.22 -8.42 -12.16
C GLN A 17 6.73 -8.18 -12.11
N ALA A 18 7.19 -7.25 -11.27
CA ALA A 18 8.62 -6.95 -11.13
C ALA A 18 9.43 -8.21 -10.72
N ARG A 19 8.89 -9.04 -9.84
CA ARG A 19 9.52 -10.32 -9.44
C ARG A 19 9.60 -11.31 -10.60
N LEU A 20 8.53 -11.49 -11.37
CA LEU A 20 8.55 -12.36 -12.55
C LEU A 20 9.51 -11.84 -13.63
N GLN A 21 9.52 -10.52 -13.88
CA GLN A 21 10.45 -9.87 -14.80
C GLN A 21 11.91 -10.09 -14.40
N SER A 22 12.24 -9.94 -13.11
CA SER A 22 13.60 -10.20 -12.59
C SER A 22 14.09 -11.64 -12.81
N LYS A 23 13.18 -12.57 -13.11
CA LYS A 23 13.47 -13.98 -13.38
C LYS A 23 13.27 -14.37 -14.85
N GLY A 24 12.95 -13.41 -15.72
CA GLY A 24 12.64 -13.67 -17.13
C GLY A 24 11.35 -14.46 -17.38
N LEU A 25 10.41 -14.44 -16.42
CA LEU A 25 9.19 -15.26 -16.45
C LEU A 25 7.92 -14.49 -16.83
N TRP A 26 7.99 -13.15 -16.94
CA TRP A 26 6.82 -12.32 -17.21
C TRP A 26 6.16 -12.61 -18.56
N SER A 27 6.94 -13.04 -19.56
CA SER A 27 6.42 -13.39 -20.89
C SER A 27 5.37 -14.51 -20.85
N ALA A 28 5.46 -15.42 -19.87
CA ALA A 28 4.49 -16.51 -19.69
C ALA A 28 3.11 -16.02 -19.17
N VAL A 29 3.07 -14.83 -18.57
CA VAL A 29 1.82 -14.19 -18.12
C VAL A 29 1.25 -13.29 -19.21
N ALA A 30 2.13 -12.64 -19.99
CA ALA A 30 1.75 -11.62 -20.95
C ALA A 30 1.28 -12.16 -22.32
N ALA A 31 1.56 -13.43 -22.64
CA ALA A 31 1.24 -14.00 -23.95
C ALA A 31 0.87 -15.49 -23.85
N PRO A 32 0.11 -16.03 -24.83
CA PRO A 32 -0.18 -17.45 -24.92
C PRO A 32 1.10 -18.30 -24.99
N ILE A 33 1.05 -19.48 -24.36
CA ILE A 33 2.19 -20.38 -24.22
C ILE A 33 2.54 -21.02 -25.56
N THR A 34 3.82 -21.01 -25.90
CA THR A 34 4.40 -21.89 -26.93
C THR A 34 4.94 -23.16 -26.29
N ASP A 35 5.11 -24.24 -27.05
CA ASP A 35 5.65 -25.49 -26.49
C ASP A 35 7.04 -25.31 -25.85
N ALA A 36 7.88 -24.43 -26.41
CA ALA A 36 9.17 -24.06 -25.83
C ALA A 36 9.05 -23.25 -24.52
N GLY A 37 7.92 -22.58 -24.30
CA GLY A 37 7.63 -21.75 -23.14
C GLY A 37 7.00 -22.49 -21.96
N ARG A 38 6.67 -23.78 -22.11
CA ARG A 38 5.92 -24.56 -21.10
C ARG A 38 6.60 -24.62 -19.73
N ALA A 39 7.92 -24.81 -19.69
CA ALA A 39 8.67 -24.83 -18.43
C ALA A 39 8.71 -23.45 -17.75
N ALA A 40 8.73 -22.37 -18.52
CA ALA A 40 8.67 -21.02 -17.99
C ALA A 40 7.27 -20.70 -17.44
N ASP A 41 6.23 -21.19 -18.12
CA ASP A 41 4.84 -21.08 -17.67
C ASP A 41 4.60 -21.82 -16.35
N GLU A 42 4.98 -23.09 -16.24
CA GLU A 42 4.80 -23.86 -15.01
C GLU A 42 5.48 -23.17 -13.81
N LYS A 43 6.67 -22.63 -14.03
CA LYS A 43 7.42 -21.88 -13.02
C LYS A 43 6.75 -20.55 -12.67
N ALA A 44 6.27 -19.80 -13.67
CA ALA A 44 5.56 -18.54 -13.45
C ALA A 44 4.26 -18.77 -12.68
N ARG A 45 3.49 -19.82 -13.05
CA ARG A 45 2.26 -20.24 -12.39
C ARG A 45 2.49 -20.56 -10.92
N GLY A 46 3.45 -21.44 -10.61
CA GLY A 46 3.80 -21.78 -9.23
C GLY A 46 4.24 -20.56 -8.41
N MET A 47 5.03 -19.67 -9.02
CA MET A 47 5.43 -18.42 -8.38
C MET A 47 4.26 -17.49 -8.08
N LEU A 48 3.30 -17.34 -9.01
CA LEU A 48 2.11 -16.53 -8.78
C LEU A 48 1.27 -17.06 -7.62
N VAL A 49 1.05 -18.38 -7.57
CA VAL A 49 0.32 -19.03 -6.48
C VAL A 49 0.99 -18.76 -5.13
N LEU A 50 2.31 -18.94 -5.04
CA LEU A 50 3.07 -18.67 -3.82
C LEU A 50 3.07 -17.19 -3.42
N MET A 51 3.08 -16.28 -4.39
CA MET A 51 3.04 -14.83 -4.11
C MET A 51 1.66 -14.34 -3.67
N ALA A 52 0.58 -15.00 -4.10
CA ALA A 52 -0.77 -14.67 -3.65
C ALA A 52 -0.92 -15.02 -2.15
N GLY A 53 -0.39 -16.17 -1.74
CA GLY A 53 -0.43 -16.69 -0.37
C GLY A 53 -1.38 -17.89 -0.22
N ASP A 54 -1.22 -18.63 0.89
CA ASP A 54 -1.85 -19.94 1.12
C ASP A 54 -3.38 -19.90 1.02
N ASP A 55 -4.01 -18.82 1.52
CA ASP A 55 -5.47 -18.62 1.47
C ASP A 55 -6.03 -18.64 0.05
N HIS A 56 -5.22 -18.30 -0.95
CA HIS A 56 -5.63 -18.24 -2.36
C HIS A 56 -5.20 -19.47 -3.15
N ALA A 57 -4.26 -20.28 -2.63
CA ALA A 57 -3.70 -21.42 -3.34
C ALA A 57 -4.76 -22.46 -3.72
N ASN A 58 -5.70 -22.74 -2.81
CA ASN A 58 -6.81 -23.67 -3.07
C ASN A 58 -7.75 -23.18 -4.18
N GLU A 59 -7.95 -21.87 -4.30
CA GLU A 59 -8.82 -21.31 -5.33
C GLU A 59 -8.20 -21.37 -6.72
N MET A 60 -6.87 -21.41 -6.80
CA MET A 60 -6.12 -21.40 -8.06
C MET A 60 -5.73 -22.80 -8.55
N ILE A 61 -6.12 -23.86 -7.83
CA ILE A 61 -5.71 -25.25 -8.12
C ILE A 61 -6.12 -25.72 -9.53
N ASN A 62 -7.22 -25.17 -10.06
CA ASN A 62 -7.75 -25.53 -11.38
C ASN A 62 -7.17 -24.70 -12.53
N GLU A 63 -6.41 -23.64 -12.25
CA GLU A 63 -5.78 -22.82 -13.29
C GLU A 63 -4.51 -23.52 -13.78
N GLN A 64 -4.43 -23.78 -15.07
CA GLN A 64 -3.40 -24.61 -15.69
C GLN A 64 -2.19 -23.80 -16.16
N THR A 65 -2.39 -22.50 -16.39
CA THR A 65 -1.38 -21.60 -16.94
C THR A 65 -1.12 -20.40 -16.04
N ALA A 66 0.04 -19.75 -16.20
CA ALA A 66 0.36 -18.53 -15.46
C ALA A 66 -0.58 -17.37 -15.82
N VAL A 67 -1.01 -17.28 -17.08
CA VAL A 67 -1.99 -16.28 -17.53
C VAL A 67 -3.36 -16.50 -16.89
N GLU A 68 -3.85 -17.74 -16.82
CA GLU A 68 -5.12 -18.04 -16.15
C GLU A 68 -5.10 -17.68 -14.67
N VAL A 69 -4.02 -18.03 -13.97
CA VAL A 69 -3.81 -17.62 -12.57
C VAL A 69 -3.84 -16.10 -12.43
N TRP A 70 -3.09 -15.37 -13.27
CA TRP A 70 -3.06 -13.91 -13.23
C TRP A 70 -4.45 -13.31 -13.48
N SER A 71 -5.14 -13.75 -14.54
CA SER A 71 -6.47 -13.28 -14.89
C SER A 71 -7.50 -13.54 -13.80
N LYS A 72 -7.43 -14.70 -13.12
CA LYS A 72 -8.33 -15.00 -12.00
C LYS A 72 -8.11 -14.06 -10.82
N LEU A 73 -6.86 -13.81 -10.47
CA LEU A 73 -6.51 -12.86 -9.40
C LEU A 73 -6.99 -11.44 -9.77
N GLU A 74 -6.78 -11.03 -11.03
CA GLU A 74 -7.24 -9.74 -11.54
C GLU A 74 -8.75 -9.58 -11.42
N GLN A 75 -9.52 -10.53 -11.97
CA GLN A 75 -10.98 -10.52 -11.94
C GLN A 75 -11.51 -10.49 -10.49
N LYS A 76 -10.86 -11.22 -9.57
CA LYS A 76 -11.29 -11.28 -8.17
C LYS A 76 -10.99 -10.00 -7.39
N TYR A 77 -9.86 -9.34 -7.64
CA TYR A 77 -9.35 -8.30 -6.75
C TYR A 77 -9.38 -6.87 -7.31
N VAL A 78 -9.50 -6.67 -8.63
CA VAL A 78 -9.62 -5.30 -9.20
C VAL A 78 -10.86 -4.59 -8.65
N LEU A 79 -12.05 -5.18 -8.79
CA LEU A 79 -13.29 -4.57 -8.32
C LEU A 79 -13.31 -4.40 -6.79
N LYS A 80 -12.77 -5.37 -6.05
CA LYS A 80 -12.64 -5.26 -4.58
C LYS A 80 -11.73 -4.11 -4.18
N THR A 81 -10.61 -3.95 -4.89
CA THR A 81 -9.69 -2.84 -4.63
C THR A 81 -10.36 -1.52 -4.97
N MET A 82 -11.05 -1.41 -6.09
CA MET A 82 -11.79 -0.19 -6.46
C MET A 82 -12.83 0.20 -5.40
N ALA A 83 -13.62 -0.77 -4.90
CA ALA A 83 -14.55 -0.53 -3.80
C ALA A 83 -13.81 -0.06 -2.53
N ARG A 84 -12.65 -0.66 -2.21
CA ARG A 84 -11.83 -0.22 -1.08
C ARG A 84 -11.24 1.17 -1.28
N GLN A 85 -10.87 1.56 -2.51
CA GLN A 85 -10.40 2.91 -2.82
C GLN A 85 -11.47 3.95 -2.49
N ILE A 86 -12.70 3.74 -2.96
CA ILE A 86 -13.84 4.64 -2.68
C ILE A 86 -14.06 4.78 -1.17
N ALA A 87 -14.11 3.66 -0.45
CA ALA A 87 -14.27 3.68 1.01
C ALA A 87 -13.12 4.42 1.71
N LEU A 88 -11.87 4.22 1.27
CA LEU A 88 -10.71 4.93 1.84
C LEU A 88 -10.72 6.44 1.55
N GLU A 89 -11.20 6.85 0.37
CA GLU A 89 -11.36 8.27 0.03
C GLU A 89 -12.45 8.94 0.89
N GLU A 90 -13.52 8.22 1.19
CA GLU A 90 -14.54 8.69 2.14
C GLU A 90 -14.00 8.76 3.58
N GLU A 91 -13.35 7.68 4.05
CA GLU A 91 -12.74 7.60 5.38
C GLU A 91 -11.74 8.74 5.61
N ILE A 92 -10.90 9.07 4.62
CA ILE A 92 -9.94 10.17 4.76
C ILE A 92 -10.62 11.54 4.66
N GLY A 93 -11.68 11.68 3.85
CA GLY A 93 -12.46 12.92 3.76
C GLY A 93 -13.25 13.24 5.03
N GLN A 94 -13.65 12.20 5.77
CA GLN A 94 -14.36 12.30 7.05
C GLN A 94 -13.42 12.27 8.25
N LEU A 95 -12.11 12.12 8.06
CA LEU A 95 -11.15 12.05 9.16
C LEU A 95 -11.15 13.36 9.96
N ARG A 96 -11.64 13.29 11.19
CA ARG A 96 -11.62 14.34 12.20
C ARG A 96 -11.06 13.77 13.50
N MET A 97 -10.48 14.64 14.31
CA MET A 97 -10.09 14.27 15.67
C MET A 97 -11.35 14.26 16.53
N ASP A 98 -11.58 13.16 17.24
CA ASP A 98 -12.73 13.04 18.13
C ASP A 98 -12.53 13.87 19.41
N GLU A 99 -13.63 14.24 20.08
CA GLU A 99 -13.56 14.97 21.35
C GLU A 99 -12.85 14.11 22.42
N GLY A 100 -11.81 14.68 23.04
CA GLY A 100 -10.98 13.95 24.01
C GLY A 100 -10.03 12.90 23.41
N GLU A 101 -9.95 12.77 22.07
CA GLU A 101 -8.99 11.87 21.42
C GLU A 101 -7.54 12.35 21.63
N PRO A 102 -6.62 11.48 22.10
CA PRO A 102 -5.21 11.81 22.11
C PRO A 102 -4.70 12.09 20.69
N ILE A 103 -3.99 13.20 20.51
CA ILE A 103 -3.51 13.64 19.18
C ILE A 103 -2.70 12.57 18.44
N GLN A 104 -1.94 11.74 19.17
CA GLN A 104 -1.17 10.64 18.61
C GLN A 104 -2.08 9.59 17.95
N LYS A 105 -3.20 9.25 18.58
CA LYS A 105 -4.18 8.29 18.06
C LYS A 105 -4.82 8.81 16.76
N TYR A 106 -5.15 10.09 16.71
CA TYR A 106 -5.64 10.74 15.50
C TYR A 106 -4.61 10.66 14.35
N PHE A 107 -3.34 10.98 14.64
CA PHE A 107 -2.26 10.86 13.64
C PHE A 107 -2.06 9.43 13.15
N ASP A 108 -2.09 8.45 14.05
CA ASP A 108 -1.91 7.04 13.70
C ASP A 108 -3.02 6.53 12.77
N ARG A 109 -4.28 6.95 13.00
CA ARG A 109 -5.42 6.70 12.09
C ARG A 109 -5.15 7.29 10.71
N GLY A 110 -4.75 8.56 10.65
CA GLY A 110 -4.43 9.24 9.38
C GLY A 110 -3.30 8.55 8.60
N LEU A 111 -2.22 8.16 9.28
CA LEU A 111 -1.12 7.41 8.67
C LEU A 111 -1.55 6.01 8.22
N GLY A 112 -2.46 5.36 8.95
CA GLY A 112 -3.06 4.09 8.56
C GLY A 112 -3.86 4.20 7.26
N LEU A 113 -4.68 5.24 7.13
CA LEU A 113 -5.45 5.54 5.92
C LEU A 113 -4.54 5.88 4.74
N GLU A 114 -3.52 6.74 4.94
CA GLU A 114 -2.54 7.06 3.89
C GLU A 114 -1.84 5.80 3.37
N ARG A 115 -1.37 4.92 4.27
CA ARG A 115 -0.73 3.66 3.87
C ARG A 115 -1.68 2.77 3.08
N SER A 116 -2.93 2.68 3.51
CA SER A 116 -3.96 1.88 2.83
C SER A 116 -4.26 2.42 1.42
N LEU A 117 -4.37 3.74 1.26
CA LEU A 117 -4.55 4.39 -0.04
C LEU A 117 -3.37 4.11 -0.98
N LYS A 118 -2.13 4.23 -0.48
CA LYS A 118 -0.93 3.88 -1.27
C LYS A 118 -0.94 2.43 -1.72
N LEU A 119 -1.26 1.50 -0.83
CA LEU A 119 -1.35 0.08 -1.17
C LEU A 119 -2.45 -0.20 -2.20
N ALA A 120 -3.57 0.52 -2.11
CA ALA A 120 -4.65 0.46 -3.09
C ALA A 120 -4.29 1.11 -4.44
N GLY A 121 -3.09 1.70 -4.61
CA GLY A 121 -2.67 2.36 -5.84
C GLY A 121 -3.15 3.80 -5.99
N VAL A 122 -3.72 4.39 -4.92
CA VAL A 122 -4.17 5.78 -4.91
C VAL A 122 -3.04 6.65 -4.36
N SER A 123 -2.57 7.59 -5.18
CA SER A 123 -1.72 8.68 -4.70
C SER A 123 -2.60 9.78 -4.13
N LEU A 124 -2.41 10.12 -2.85
CA LEU A 124 -3.10 11.25 -2.23
C LEU A 124 -2.92 12.52 -3.08
N ARG A 125 -4.03 13.17 -3.47
CA ARG A 125 -3.97 14.46 -4.15
C ARG A 125 -3.22 15.47 -3.29
N PRO A 126 -2.45 16.40 -3.88
CA PRO A 126 -1.70 17.44 -3.16
C PRO A 126 -2.48 18.21 -2.09
N GLY A 127 -3.80 18.36 -2.22
CA GLY A 127 -4.65 19.04 -1.24
C GLY A 127 -4.82 18.28 0.10
N LEU A 128 -4.68 16.95 0.10
CA LEU A 128 -4.68 16.13 1.33
C LEU A 128 -3.35 16.22 2.10
N ARG A 129 -2.31 16.85 1.51
CA ARG A 129 -1.09 17.26 2.23
C ARG A 129 -1.36 18.29 3.32
N GLN A 130 -2.53 18.92 3.38
CA GLN A 130 -2.88 19.81 4.51
C GLN A 130 -2.88 19.06 5.85
N VAL A 131 -3.22 17.77 5.88
CA VAL A 131 -3.07 16.95 7.11
C VAL A 131 -1.58 16.72 7.44
N GLY A 132 -0.73 16.62 6.41
CA GLY A 132 0.73 16.66 6.55
C GLY A 132 1.27 18.03 7.01
N GLN A 133 0.62 19.13 6.64
CA GLN A 133 0.98 20.48 7.11
C GLN A 133 0.72 20.66 8.61
N VAL A 134 -0.25 19.93 9.19
CA VAL A 134 -0.43 19.92 10.65
C VAL A 134 0.78 19.28 11.34
N ARG A 135 1.37 18.22 10.76
CA ARG A 135 2.61 17.61 11.26
C ARG A 135 3.77 18.60 11.20
N ASP A 136 3.91 19.32 10.10
CA ASP A 136 4.96 20.33 9.94
C ASP A 136 4.74 21.53 10.87
N PHE A 137 3.49 21.96 11.08
CA PHE A 137 3.14 23.04 11.99
C PHE A 137 3.36 22.68 13.47
N ILE A 138 3.03 21.45 13.89
CA ILE A 138 3.30 20.95 15.24
C ILE A 138 4.80 20.76 15.47
N THR A 139 5.52 20.21 14.49
CA THR A 139 6.98 20.05 14.55
C THR A 139 7.67 21.42 14.63
N MET A 140 7.16 22.41 13.88
CA MET A 140 7.70 23.77 13.88
C MET A 140 7.38 24.52 15.19
N LYS A 141 6.17 24.37 15.76
CA LYS A 141 5.82 24.92 17.08
C LYS A 141 6.65 24.28 18.20
N SER A 142 6.80 22.95 18.20
CA SER A 142 7.61 22.23 19.19
C SER A 142 9.07 22.65 19.16
N LYS A 143 9.66 22.85 17.96
CA LYS A 143 11.01 23.41 17.82
C LYS A 143 11.11 24.84 18.33
N ARG A 144 10.11 25.69 18.05
CA ARG A 144 10.11 27.11 18.45
C ARG A 144 10.02 27.27 19.98
N LEU A 145 9.17 26.47 20.65
CA LEU A 145 9.12 26.42 22.11
C LEU A 145 10.45 26.01 22.73
N LYS A 146 11.09 24.94 22.20
CA LYS A 146 12.40 24.48 22.70
C LYS A 146 13.52 25.50 22.49
N MET A 147 13.46 26.33 21.44
CA MET A 147 14.43 27.41 21.24
C MET A 147 14.21 28.56 22.22
N GLN A 148 12.94 28.90 22.49
CA GLN A 148 12.57 29.97 23.41
C GLN A 148 12.88 29.61 24.88
N ASP A 149 12.71 28.35 25.26
CA ASP A 149 13.11 27.84 26.58
C ASP A 149 14.64 27.84 26.76
N LYS A 150 15.40 27.54 25.70
CA LYS A 150 16.86 27.57 25.72
C LYS A 150 17.41 28.99 25.80
N GLU A 151 16.76 29.94 25.11
CA GLU A 151 17.11 31.36 25.12
C GLU A 151 16.80 31.99 26.48
N ASN A 152 15.63 31.69 27.07
CA ASN A 152 15.30 32.10 28.44
C ASN A 152 16.25 31.47 29.47
N SER A 153 16.55 30.16 29.38
CA SER A 153 17.45 29.50 30.33
C SER A 153 18.89 30.03 30.27
N SER A 154 19.34 30.54 29.12
CA SER A 154 20.67 31.14 28.98
C SER A 154 20.73 32.53 29.62
N GLN A 155 19.63 33.30 29.60
CA GLN A 155 19.56 34.61 30.25
C GLN A 155 19.52 34.54 31.78
N TYR A 156 19.08 33.42 32.37
CA TYR A 156 19.06 33.23 33.83
C TYR A 156 20.30 32.48 34.38
N SER A 157 21.29 32.16 33.54
CA SER A 157 22.53 31.44 33.96
C SER A 157 23.75 32.34 34.19
N VAL A 158 23.58 33.66 34.13
CA VAL A 158 24.64 34.64 34.44
C VAL A 158 24.30 35.34 35.76
N ILE A 159 24.43 34.61 36.86
CA ILE A 159 24.63 35.14 38.22
C ILE A 159 25.67 34.25 38.89
#